data_AF-I2JIB4-F1
#
_entry.id   AF-I2JIB4-F1
#
_cell.length_a   1.000
_cell.length_b   1.000
_cell.length_c   1.000
_cell.angle_alpha   90.00
_cell.angle_beta   90.00
_cell.angle_gamma   90.00
#
_symmetry.space_group_name_H-M   'P 1'
#
loop_
_entity.id
_entity.type
_entity.pdbx_description
1 polymer ?
#
loop_
_entity_poly.entity_id
_entity_poly.type
_entity_poly.pdbx_seq_one_letter_code
_entity_poly.pdbx_strand_id
1 'polypeptide(L)'
;MILDFDSTAIGETYHLHNGVDTMKFSQVADLMADAYGEPIKYTDSEAAFREKLGPSFIAYYRGRPEAVEYYLEYCRWEYEGVTGHLADDLLAGEADLTPGHFGLEPRTFRQFLIDNRIAFLG
;
A
#
# COMPACT_ATOMS: atom_id res chain seq x y z
N MET A 1 -1.67 3.37 21.96
CA MET A 1 -3.09 3.63 22.30
C MET A 1 -3.55 4.68 21.30
N ILE A 2 -4.15 4.22 20.19
CA ILE A 2 -4.50 5.03 19.01
C ILE A 2 -6.03 5.15 19.03
N LEU A 3 -6.60 5.98 19.89
CA LEU A 3 -7.97 6.50 19.81
C LEU A 3 -8.04 7.72 20.74
N ASP A 4 -8.43 8.86 20.19
CA ASP A 4 -8.73 10.09 20.91
C ASP A 4 -10.00 9.90 21.76
N PHE A 5 -9.94 10.24 23.06
CA PHE A 5 -11.03 10.08 24.02
C PHE A 5 -11.98 11.30 24.08
N ASP A 6 -11.68 12.39 23.36
CA ASP A 6 -12.47 13.62 23.40
C ASP A 6 -13.49 13.75 22.26
N SER A 7 -13.69 12.69 21.45
CA SER A 7 -14.86 12.46 20.60
C SER A 7 -15.47 13.71 19.94
N THR A 8 -14.95 14.15 18.79
CA THR A 8 -15.71 15.10 17.93
C THR A 8 -15.68 14.79 16.44
N ALA A 9 -15.53 13.53 16.02
CA ALA A 9 -15.71 13.17 14.62
C ALA A 9 -16.36 11.80 14.39
N ILE A 10 -17.61 11.64 14.83
CA ILE A 10 -18.44 10.53 14.37
C ILE A 10 -18.64 10.68 12.86
N GLY A 11 -18.22 9.69 12.08
CA GLY A 11 -18.41 9.67 10.62
C GLY A 11 -17.18 10.03 9.80
N GLU A 12 -16.02 10.25 10.43
CA GLU A 12 -14.77 10.47 9.68
C GLU A 12 -14.10 9.17 9.20
N THR A 13 -13.50 9.24 8.02
CA THR A 13 -12.63 8.21 7.45
C THR A 13 -11.20 8.74 7.43
N TYR A 14 -10.28 7.99 8.04
CA TYR A 14 -8.87 8.38 8.07
C TYR A 14 -8.05 7.51 7.11
N HIS A 15 -7.29 8.15 6.23
CA HIS A 15 -6.34 7.49 5.36
C HIS A 15 -4.95 7.57 5.98
N LEU A 16 -4.33 6.42 6.23
CA LEU A 16 -3.00 6.37 6.85
C LEU A 16 -1.92 6.38 5.78
N HIS A 17 -1.11 7.43 5.79
CA HIS A 17 0.04 7.58 4.89
C HIS A 17 1.31 7.76 5.70
N ASN A 18 2.45 7.33 5.18
CA ASN A 18 3.73 7.64 5.84
C ASN A 18 4.15 9.11 5.66
N GLY A 19 3.44 9.86 4.80
CA GLY A 19 3.62 11.29 4.57
C GLY A 19 4.87 11.68 3.79
N VAL A 20 5.66 10.72 3.31
CA VAL A 20 6.94 10.98 2.63
C VAL A 20 7.13 10.20 1.33
N ASP A 21 6.39 9.12 1.12
CA ASP A 21 6.45 8.34 -0.11
C ASP A 21 5.15 8.45 -0.90
N THR A 22 5.27 8.70 -2.20
CA THR A 22 4.17 8.61 -3.18
C THR A 22 4.75 8.02 -4.45
N MET A 23 4.28 6.84 -4.84
CA MET A 23 4.86 6.10 -5.96
C MET A 23 3.88 5.09 -6.57
N LYS A 24 4.07 4.79 -7.85
CA LYS A 24 3.38 3.73 -8.58
C LYS A 24 3.98 2.36 -8.26
N PHE A 25 3.21 1.28 -8.49
CA PHE A 25 3.71 -0.09 -8.33
C PHE A 25 4.95 -0.41 -9.16
N SER A 26 5.11 0.19 -10.35
CA SER A 26 6.33 0.02 -11.15
C SER A 26 7.56 0.62 -10.45
N GLN A 27 7.41 1.77 -9.79
CA GLN A 27 8.48 2.44 -9.07
C GLN A 27 8.85 1.69 -7.77
N VAL A 28 7.92 0.93 -7.19
CA VAL A 28 8.21 0.04 -6.07
C VAL A 28 9.25 -1.02 -6.46
N ALA A 29 9.13 -1.63 -7.64
CA ALA A 29 10.08 -2.64 -8.10
C ALA A 29 11.50 -2.07 -8.26
N ASP A 30 11.62 -0.86 -8.83
CA ASP A 30 12.89 -0.16 -8.96
C ASP A 30 13.50 0.16 -7.58
N LEU A 31 12.68 0.64 -6.65
CA LEU A 31 13.13 0.93 -5.28
C LEU A 31 13.60 -0.32 -4.54
N MET A 32 12.90 -1.45 -4.70
CA MET A 32 13.31 -2.72 -4.13
C MET A 32 14.62 -3.22 -4.75
N ALA A 33 14.79 -3.08 -6.07
CA ALA A 33 16.02 -3.45 -6.76
C ALA A 33 17.22 -2.66 -6.19
N ASP A 34 17.07 -1.34 -6.01
CA ASP A 34 18.07 -0.48 -5.37
C ASP A 34 18.32 -0.87 -3.91
N ALA A 35 17.26 -1.02 -3.10
CA ALA A 35 17.37 -1.31 -1.68
C ALA A 35 18.05 -2.65 -1.39
N TYR A 36 17.87 -3.63 -2.27
CA TYR A 36 18.37 -4.98 -2.06
C TYR A 36 19.65 -5.31 -2.84
N GLY A 37 19.97 -4.51 -3.87
CA GLY A 37 21.05 -4.80 -4.80
C GLY A 37 20.76 -6.00 -5.71
N GLU A 38 19.48 -6.33 -5.94
CA GLU A 38 19.03 -7.51 -6.68
C GLU A 38 18.23 -7.11 -7.93
N PRO A 39 18.31 -7.86 -9.04
CA PRO A 39 17.57 -7.56 -10.25
C PRO A 39 16.08 -7.92 -10.08
N ILE A 40 15.28 -6.95 -9.66
CA ILE A 40 13.82 -7.08 -9.54
C ILE A 40 13.14 -6.45 -10.76
N LYS A 41 12.16 -7.15 -11.33
CA LYS A 41 11.39 -6.68 -12.48
C LYS A 41 9.92 -6.53 -12.14
N TYR A 42 9.35 -5.41 -12.55
CA TYR A 42 7.91 -5.20 -12.53
C TYR A 42 7.23 -6.00 -13.66
N THR A 43 6.03 -6.50 -13.39
CA THR A 43 5.11 -7.03 -14.41
C THR A 43 3.69 -6.59 -14.10
N ASP A 44 2.98 -6.17 -15.13
CA ASP A 44 1.56 -5.82 -15.14
C ASP A 44 0.68 -6.99 -15.62
N SER A 45 1.25 -8.18 -15.80
CA SER A 45 0.53 -9.34 -16.32
C SER A 45 -0.41 -9.90 -15.26
N GLU A 46 -1.71 -9.71 -15.47
CA GLU A 46 -2.72 -10.33 -14.63
C GLU A 46 -2.72 -11.86 -14.73
N ALA A 47 -2.31 -12.42 -15.87
CA ALA A 47 -2.13 -13.86 -16.01
C ALA A 47 -1.03 -14.35 -15.06
N ALA A 48 0.11 -13.64 -15.00
CA ALA A 48 1.16 -13.92 -14.05
C ALA A 48 0.72 -13.71 -12.59
N PHE A 49 -0.13 -12.72 -12.32
CA PHE A 49 -0.72 -12.52 -10.99
C PHE A 49 -1.57 -13.72 -10.56
N ARG A 50 -2.52 -14.15 -11.41
CA ARG A 50 -3.38 -15.31 -11.14
C ARG A 50 -2.57 -16.57 -10.92
N GLU A 51 -1.55 -16.79 -11.73
CA GLU A 51 -0.68 -17.96 -11.63
C GLU A 51 0.16 -17.95 -10.35
N LYS A 52 0.86 -16.84 -10.06
CA LYS A 52 1.87 -16.79 -9.00
C LYS A 52 1.31 -16.42 -7.62
N LEU A 53 0.34 -15.51 -7.58
CA LEU A 53 -0.22 -14.97 -6.34
C LEU A 53 -1.63 -15.50 -6.06
N GLY A 54 -2.37 -15.92 -7.09
CA GLY A 54 -3.74 -16.41 -6.95
C GLY A 54 -3.92 -17.46 -5.84
N PRO A 55 -3.15 -18.56 -5.81
CA PRO A 55 -3.26 -19.57 -4.75
C PRO A 55 -3.05 -19.00 -3.34
N SER A 56 -2.08 -18.10 -3.17
CA SER A 56 -1.78 -17.46 -1.88
C SER A 56 -2.90 -16.53 -1.43
N PHE A 57 -3.48 -15.76 -2.37
CA PHE A 57 -4.64 -14.93 -2.09
C PHE A 57 -5.85 -15.76 -1.69
N ILE A 58 -6.14 -16.84 -2.42
CA ILE A 58 -7.23 -17.76 -2.08
C ILE A 58 -7.04 -18.33 -0.66
N ALA A 59 -5.83 -18.75 -0.32
CA ALA A 59 -5.51 -19.24 1.02
C ALA A 59 -5.71 -18.17 2.10
N TYR A 60 -5.19 -16.96 1.88
CA TYR A 60 -5.34 -15.84 2.80
C TYR A 60 -6.83 -15.46 3.01
N TYR A 61 -7.62 -15.49 1.94
CA TYR A 61 -9.06 -15.23 1.97
C TYR A 61 -9.92 -16.45 2.30
N ARG A 62 -9.35 -17.44 3.02
CA ARG A 62 -10.07 -18.60 3.56
C ARG A 62 -10.76 -19.45 2.49
N GLY A 63 -10.09 -19.66 1.36
CA GLY A 63 -10.55 -20.49 0.26
C GLY A 63 -11.51 -19.80 -0.71
N ARG A 64 -11.62 -18.47 -0.68
CA ARG A 64 -12.50 -17.69 -1.57
C ARG A 64 -11.85 -17.43 -2.93
N PRO A 65 -12.27 -18.12 -4.01
CA PRO A 65 -11.69 -17.92 -5.34
C PRO A 65 -11.93 -16.51 -5.90
N GLU A 66 -13.04 -15.86 -5.52
CA GLU A 66 -13.38 -14.50 -5.96
C GLU A 66 -12.40 -13.43 -5.49
N ALA A 67 -11.60 -13.72 -4.45
CA ALA A 67 -10.64 -12.78 -3.90
C ALA A 67 -9.56 -12.37 -4.92
N VAL A 68 -9.17 -13.27 -5.83
CA VAL A 68 -8.14 -12.97 -6.83
C VAL A 68 -8.64 -11.92 -7.81
N GLU A 69 -9.87 -12.06 -8.29
CA GLU A 69 -10.45 -11.11 -9.26
C GLU A 69 -10.81 -9.78 -8.60
N TYR A 70 -11.33 -9.80 -7.37
CA TYR A 70 -11.56 -8.58 -6.60
C TYR A 70 -10.28 -7.73 -6.46
N TYR A 71 -9.15 -8.36 -6.17
CA TYR A 71 -7.88 -7.64 -6.05
C TYR A 71 -7.34 -7.13 -7.38
N LEU A 72 -7.54 -7.86 -8.47
CA LEU A 72 -7.16 -7.38 -9.79
C LEU A 72 -8.00 -6.17 -10.20
N GLU A 73 -9.30 -6.18 -9.93
CA GLU A 73 -10.18 -5.02 -10.16
C GLU A 73 -9.76 -3.82 -9.31
N TYR A 74 -9.46 -4.04 -8.03
CA TYR A 74 -8.94 -2.99 -7.15
C TYR A 74 -7.61 -2.40 -7.68
N CYS A 75 -6.67 -3.25 -8.08
CA CYS A 75 -5.40 -2.81 -8.65
C CYS A 75 -5.57 -2.03 -9.96
N ARG A 76 -6.55 -2.39 -10.81
CA ARG A 76 -6.88 -1.60 -12.02
C ARG A 76 -7.43 -0.24 -11.65
N TRP A 77 -8.37 -0.19 -10.69
CA TRP A 77 -8.92 1.07 -10.18
C TRP A 77 -7.82 1.97 -9.59
N GLU A 78 -6.92 1.42 -8.79
CA GLU A 78 -5.76 2.14 -8.25
C GLU A 78 -4.83 2.65 -9.35
N TYR A 79 -4.52 1.81 -10.36
CA TYR A 79 -3.67 2.18 -11.49
C TYR A 79 -4.26 3.33 -12.32
N GLU A 80 -5.59 3.36 -12.48
CA GLU A 80 -6.33 4.36 -13.24
C GLU A 80 -6.65 5.63 -12.41
N GLY A 81 -6.82 5.51 -11.09
CA GLY A 81 -7.33 6.58 -10.22
C GLY A 81 -6.30 7.28 -9.31
N VAL A 82 -5.24 6.60 -8.86
CA VAL A 82 -4.44 7.07 -7.69
C VAL A 82 -3.36 8.09 -8.05
N THR A 83 -3.29 8.52 -9.31
CA THR A 83 -2.45 9.70 -9.65
C THR A 83 -3.14 11.04 -9.34
N GLY A 84 -4.40 11.04 -8.87
CA GLY A 84 -5.18 12.27 -8.65
C GLY A 84 -5.52 12.64 -7.20
N HIS A 85 -5.64 11.69 -6.27
CA HIS A 85 -6.17 11.97 -4.92
C HIS A 85 -5.10 12.46 -3.93
N LEU A 86 -4.29 13.43 -4.34
CA LEU A 86 -3.40 14.16 -3.44
C LEU A 86 -4.21 15.26 -2.77
N ALA A 87 -4.54 15.08 -1.48
CA ALA A 87 -5.01 16.06 -0.47
C ALA A 87 -6.23 16.96 -0.79
N ASP A 88 -6.44 17.38 -2.04
CA ASP A 88 -7.43 18.36 -2.46
C ASP A 88 -8.79 17.72 -2.85
N ASP A 89 -8.82 16.39 -2.99
CA ASP A 89 -10.01 15.59 -3.37
C ASP A 89 -10.69 14.89 -2.18
N LEU A 90 -10.23 15.14 -0.94
CA LEU A 90 -10.84 14.54 0.25
C LEU A 90 -12.32 14.94 0.35
N LEU A 91 -13.20 13.94 0.39
CA LEU A 91 -14.62 14.18 0.63
C LEU A 91 -14.84 14.74 2.03
N ALA A 92 -15.95 15.43 2.26
CA ALA A 92 -16.27 15.95 3.58
C ALA A 92 -16.34 14.80 4.61
N GLY A 93 -15.46 14.83 5.60
CA GLY A 93 -15.30 13.76 6.58
C GLY A 93 -14.13 12.81 6.28
N GLU A 94 -13.28 13.07 5.30
CA GLU A 94 -12.02 12.33 5.11
C GLU A 94 -10.81 13.15 5.55
N ALA A 95 -9.82 12.48 6.14
CA ALA A 95 -8.57 13.11 6.58
C ALA A 95 -7.37 12.18 6.45
N ASP A 96 -6.23 12.73 6.03
CA ASP A 96 -4.97 12.01 6.02
C ASP A 96 -4.28 12.05 7.38
N LEU A 97 -3.89 10.89 7.89
CA LEU A 97 -3.05 10.76 9.08
C LEU A 97 -1.64 10.37 8.66
N THR A 98 -0.66 11.10 9.18
CA THR A 98 0.77 10.84 8.99
C THR A 98 1.49 10.76 10.32
N PRO A 99 2.67 10.13 10.41
CA PRO A 99 3.48 10.09 11.63
C PRO A 99 3.67 11.47 12.29
N GLY A 100 3.82 12.52 11.48
CA GLY A 100 3.97 13.90 11.97
C GLY A 100 2.80 14.38 12.84
N HIS A 101 1.57 13.95 12.56
CA HIS A 101 0.39 14.27 13.38
C HIS A 101 0.48 13.68 14.81
N PHE A 102 1.34 12.68 15.00
CA PHE A 102 1.60 12.03 16.29
C PHE A 102 2.95 12.43 16.90
N GLY A 103 3.65 13.42 16.32
CA GLY A 103 5.01 13.79 16.73
C GLY A 103 6.04 12.69 16.46
N LEU A 104 5.78 11.81 15.51
CA LEU A 104 6.68 10.74 15.08
C LEU A 104 7.40 11.13 13.79
N GLU A 105 8.66 10.76 13.70
CA GLU A 105 9.41 10.89 12.46
C GLU A 105 8.92 9.87 11.42
N PRO A 106 8.62 10.31 10.18
CA PRO A 106 8.19 9.40 9.13
C PRO A 106 9.32 8.46 8.70
N ARG A 107 8.99 7.19 8.48
CA ARG A 107 9.92 6.21 7.92
C ARG A 107 9.66 6.08 6.42
N THR A 108 10.72 6.23 5.62
CA THR A 108 10.64 5.98 4.18
C THR A 108 10.47 4.49 3.89
N PHE A 109 9.77 4.17 2.81
CA PHE A 109 9.59 2.80 2.37
C PHE A 109 10.94 2.14 2.04
N ARG A 110 11.90 2.91 1.51
CA ARG A 110 13.28 2.44 1.29
C ARG A 110 13.94 1.96 2.59
N GLN A 111 13.86 2.75 3.66
CA GLN A 111 14.44 2.36 4.95
C GLN A 111 13.74 1.13 5.51
N PHE A 112 12.41 1.05 5.38
CA PHE A 112 11.65 -0.14 5.78
C PHE A 112 12.13 -1.40 5.03
N LEU A 113 12.34 -1.33 3.71
CA LEU A 113 12.85 -2.46 2.92
C LEU A 113 14.22 -2.91 3.44
N ILE A 114 15.16 -1.98 3.65
CA ILE A 114 16.51 -2.28 4.15
C ILE A 114 16.47 -2.94 5.52
N ASP A 115 15.70 -2.38 6.46
CA ASP A 115 15.57 -2.89 7.82
C ASP A 115 14.99 -4.31 7.85
N ASN A 116 14.14 -4.64 6.87
CA ASN A 116 13.40 -5.91 6.80
C ASN A 116 13.93 -6.85 5.70
N ARG A 117 15.12 -6.59 5.14
CA ARG A 117 15.67 -7.35 4.00
C ARG A 117 15.60 -8.86 4.18
N ILE A 118 15.89 -9.36 5.39
CA ILE A 118 15.86 -10.79 5.71
C ILE A 118 14.47 -11.37 5.45
N ALA A 119 13.40 -10.72 5.93
CA ALA A 119 12.04 -11.22 5.74
C ALA A 119 11.60 -11.35 4.27
N PHE A 120 12.25 -10.62 3.34
CA PHE A 120 11.94 -10.65 1.92
C PHE A 120 12.87 -11.55 1.09
N LEU A 121 14.12 -11.76 1.52
CA LEU A 121 15.14 -12.46 0.74
C LEU A 121 15.75 -13.69 1.42
N GLY A 122 15.36 -14.03 2.66
CA GLY A 122 15.91 -15.15 3.43
C GLY A 122 15.03 -15.61 4.57
#